data_AF-A0AB39SJ41-F1
#
_entry.id   AF-A0AB39SJ41-F1
#
_cell.length_a   1.000
_cell.length_b   1.000
_cell.length_c   1.000
_cell.angle_alpha   90.00
_cell.angle_beta   90.00
_cell.angle_gamma   90.00
#
_symmetry.space_group_name_H-M   'P 1'
#
loop_
_entity.id
_entity.type
_entity.pdbx_description
1 polymer ?
#
loop_
_entity_poly.entity_id
_entity_poly.type
_entity_poly.pdbx_seq_one_letter_code
_entity_poly.pdbx_strand_id
1 'polypeptide(L)'
;MIIEVTVDELATLMKKAAGVSVDPKELRHASDSPFGTLGLDSLGLLGIVGELENRYSKPLPPDAERCKTPREFLDLVNSTLKAGA
;
A
#
# COMPACT_ATOMS: atom_id res chain seq x y z
N MET A 1 -20.23 -6.20 -0.34
CA MET A 1 -19.41 -5.19 -1.05
C MET A 1 -17.97 -5.64 -0.95
N ILE A 2 -17.24 -5.78 -2.07
CA ILE A 2 -15.82 -6.16 -2.05
C ILE A 2 -14.99 -4.92 -1.69
N ILE A 3 -14.17 -5.01 -0.64
CA ILE A 3 -13.22 -3.98 -0.24
C ILE A 3 -11.84 -4.44 -0.71
N GLU A 4 -11.30 -3.77 -1.73
CA GLU A 4 -10.01 -4.09 -2.35
C GLU A 4 -9.25 -2.80 -2.63
N VAL A 5 -8.04 -2.70 -2.08
CA VAL A 5 -7.06 -1.68 -2.39
C VAL A 5 -6.42 -2.02 -3.72
N THR A 6 -6.39 -1.04 -4.61
CA THR A 6 -5.79 -1.16 -5.95
C THR A 6 -4.44 -0.42 -6.00
N VAL A 7 -3.64 -0.71 -7.03
CA VAL A 7 -2.37 0.01 -7.29
C VAL A 7 -2.59 1.51 -7.50
N ASP A 8 -3.73 1.92 -8.03
CA ASP A 8 -4.07 3.34 -8.20
C ASP A 8 -4.26 4.05 -6.86
N GLU A 9 -4.96 3.37 -5.95
CA GLU A 9 -5.11 3.85 -4.59
C GLU A 9 -3.77 3.90 -3.86
N LEU A 10 -2.94 2.86 -4.01
CA LEU A 10 -1.59 2.85 -3.45
C LEU A 10 -0.74 4.00 -4.00
N ALA A 11 -0.77 4.28 -5.31
CA ALA A 11 -0.04 5.40 -5.91
C ALA A 11 -0.51 6.75 -5.34
N THR A 12 -1.82 6.91 -5.15
CA THR A 12 -2.39 8.10 -4.49
C THR A 12 -1.92 8.23 -3.04
N LEU A 13 -1.87 7.13 -2.31
CA LEU A 13 -1.38 7.07 -0.94
C LEU A 13 0.11 7.36 -0.86
N MET A 14 0.94 6.81 -1.74
CA MET A 14 2.37 7.12 -1.83
C MET A 14 2.61 8.61 -2.03
N LYS A 15 1.81 9.25 -2.88
CA LYS A 15 1.87 10.70 -3.10
C LYS A 15 1.47 11.50 -1.86
N LYS A 16 0.44 11.08 -1.14
CA LYS A 16 -0.04 11.78 0.07
C LYS A 16 0.84 11.55 1.29
N ALA A 17 1.22 10.30 1.55
CA ALA A 17 1.93 9.89 2.75
C ALA A 17 3.44 10.14 2.66
N ALA A 18 4.03 9.93 1.48
CA ALA A 18 5.48 10.04 1.29
C ALA A 18 5.90 11.18 0.35
N GLY A 19 4.96 11.89 -0.28
CA GLY A 19 5.28 12.87 -1.31
C GLY A 19 5.78 12.26 -2.62
N VAL A 20 5.68 10.93 -2.77
CA VAL A 20 6.19 10.19 -3.92
C VAL A 20 5.11 10.13 -5.00
N SER A 21 5.26 10.95 -6.04
CA SER A 21 4.43 10.84 -7.25
C SER A 21 4.98 9.71 -8.12
N VAL A 22 4.27 8.59 -8.15
CA VAL A 22 4.51 7.49 -9.10
C VAL A 22 3.26 7.27 -9.93
N ASP A 23 3.44 7.05 -11.23
CA ASP A 23 2.35 6.70 -12.13
C ASP A 23 1.78 5.30 -11.77
N PRO A 24 0.46 5.13 -11.69
CA PRO A 24 -0.14 3.84 -11.29
C PRO A 24 0.15 2.73 -12.30
N LYS A 25 0.38 3.07 -13.59
CA LYS A 25 0.86 2.11 -14.60
C LYS A 25 2.29 1.65 -14.31
N GLU A 26 3.18 2.59 -14.03
CA GLU A 26 4.57 2.30 -13.67
C GLU A 26 4.63 1.49 -12.38
N LEU A 27 3.84 1.85 -11.37
CA LEU A 27 3.72 1.09 -10.11
C LEU A 27 3.24 -0.34 -10.35
N ARG A 28 2.32 -0.53 -11.31
CA ARG A 28 1.80 -1.85 -11.67
C ARG A 28 2.87 -2.71 -12.35
N HIS A 29 3.71 -2.11 -13.19
CA HIS A 29 4.88 -2.77 -13.76
C HIS A 29 5.96 -3.03 -12.72
N ALA A 30 6.17 -2.09 -11.81
CA ALA A 30 7.12 -2.15 -10.70
C ALA A 30 6.53 -2.79 -9.43
N SER A 31 5.42 -3.52 -9.52
CA SER A 31 4.78 -4.14 -8.35
C SER A 31 5.61 -5.24 -7.71
N ASP A 32 6.54 -5.82 -8.47
CA ASP A 32 7.55 -6.77 -8.02
C ASP A 32 8.83 -6.06 -7.51
N SER A 33 8.97 -4.77 -7.80
CA SER A 33 10.11 -3.97 -7.36
C SER A 33 9.96 -3.55 -5.91
N PRO A 34 11.07 -3.44 -5.17
CA PRO A 34 11.04 -2.98 -3.81
C PRO A 34 10.66 -1.50 -3.71
N PHE A 35 9.92 -1.15 -2.66
CA PHE A 35 9.48 0.22 -2.37
C PHE A 35 10.63 1.25 -2.37
N GLY A 36 11.82 0.86 -1.88
CA GLY A 36 12.99 1.73 -1.89
C GLY A 36 13.43 2.16 -3.30
N THR A 37 13.22 1.34 -4.34
CA THR A 37 13.52 1.71 -5.73
C THR A 37 12.53 2.74 -6.29
N LEU A 38 11.32 2.79 -5.74
CA LEU A 38 10.29 3.77 -6.09
C LEU A 38 10.48 5.10 -5.34
N GLY A 39 11.50 5.22 -4.49
CA GLY A 39 11.70 6.37 -3.61
C GLY A 39 10.81 6.35 -2.38
N LEU A 40 10.22 5.20 -2.02
CA LEU A 40 9.43 5.04 -0.81
C LEU A 40 10.30 4.46 0.32
N ASP A 41 10.56 5.29 1.32
CA ASP A 41 11.26 4.90 2.54
C ASP A 41 10.32 4.20 3.54
N SER A 42 10.92 3.57 4.57
CA SER A 42 10.19 2.90 5.66
C SER A 42 9.17 3.82 6.35
N LEU A 43 9.45 5.13 6.44
CA LEU A 43 8.52 6.12 6.99
C LEU A 43 7.33 6.38 6.07
N GLY A 44 7.57 6.40 4.75
CA GLY A 44 6.52 6.55 3.76
C GLY A 44 5.56 5.36 3.80
N LEU A 45 6.09 4.15 3.94
CA LEU A 45 5.28 2.94 4.06
C LEU A 45 4.42 2.95 5.33
N LEU A 46 4.98 3.36 6.48
CA LEU A 46 4.23 3.52 7.73
C LEU A 46 3.08 4.53 7.57
N GLY A 47 3.32 5.65 6.88
CA GLY A 47 2.29 6.63 6.58
C GLY A 47 1.16 6.07 5.70
N ILE A 48 1.49 5.23 4.72
CA ILE A 48 0.50 4.55 3.85
C ILE A 48 -0.37 3.59 4.68
N VAL A 49 0.24 2.77 5.53
CA VAL A 49 -0.47 1.85 6.43
C VAL A 49 -1.44 2.63 7.32
N GLY A 50 -0.97 3.70 7.98
CA GLY A 50 -1.82 4.51 8.85
C GLY A 50 -2.98 5.21 8.11
N GLU A 51 -2.76 5.70 6.89
CA GLU A 51 -3.85 6.28 6.08
C GLU A 51 -4.89 5.23 5.67
N LEU A 52 -4.45 4.01 5.34
CA LEU A 52 -5.33 2.90 5.03
C LEU A 52 -6.15 2.46 6.25
N GLU A 53 -5.51 2.31 7.41
CA GLU A 53 -6.20 1.98 8.66
C GLU A 53 -7.28 3.01 8.99
N ASN A 54 -6.97 4.30 8.84
CA ASN A 54 -7.92 5.39 9.04
C ASN A 54 -9.04 5.38 7.99
N ARG A 55 -8.72 5.11 6.71
CA ARG A 55 -9.70 5.10 5.61
C ARG A 55 -10.67 3.92 5.72
N TYR A 56 -10.16 2.73 5.98
CA TYR A 56 -10.95 1.51 6.08
C TYR A 56 -11.49 1.29 7.49
N SER A 57 -11.07 2.11 8.46
CA SER A 57 -11.42 2.01 9.88
C SER A 57 -11.16 0.60 10.44
N LYS A 58 -10.16 -0.09 9.89
CA LYS A 58 -9.77 -1.46 10.23
C LYS A 58 -8.27 -1.50 10.53
N PRO A 59 -7.85 -2.19 11.59
CA PRO A 59 -6.44 -2.37 11.88
C PRO A 59 -5.80 -3.25 10.81
N LEU A 60 -4.67 -2.82 10.27
CA LEU A 60 -3.86 -3.62 9.36
C LEU A 60 -2.82 -4.43 10.15
N PRO A 61 -2.42 -5.61 9.66
CA PRO A 61 -1.39 -6.39 10.32
C PRO A 61 -0.05 -5.61 10.32
N PRO A 62 0.78 -5.76 11.37
CA PRO A 62 2.11 -5.15 11.44
C PRO A 62 3.07 -5.69 10.37
N ASP A 63 2.69 -6.77 9.68
CA ASP A 63 3.41 -7.25 8.51
C ASP A 63 3.22 -6.33 7.28
N ALA A 64 2.17 -5.50 7.24
CA ALA A 64 1.93 -4.56 6.14
C ALA A 64 3.06 -3.52 6.03
N GLU A 65 3.56 -3.00 7.15
CA GLU A 65 4.73 -2.11 7.16
C GLU A 65 6.06 -2.84 6.89
N ARG A 66 6.06 -4.18 6.90
CA ARG A 66 7.23 -5.01 6.59
C ARG A 66 7.27 -5.48 5.14
N CYS A 67 6.19 -5.27 4.39
CA CYS A 67 6.13 -5.62 2.99
C CYS A 67 7.20 -4.88 2.20
N LYS A 68 7.98 -5.63 1.41
CA LYS A 68 9.07 -5.06 0.62
C LYS A 68 8.57 -4.53 -0.73
N THR A 69 7.50 -5.14 -1.25
CA THR A 69 6.98 -4.85 -2.59
C THR A 69 5.51 -4.41 -2.53
N PRO A 70 5.07 -3.56 -3.48
CA PRO A 70 3.67 -3.18 -3.63
C PRO A 70 2.73 -4.38 -3.77
N ARG A 71 3.16 -5.42 -4.49
CA ARG A 71 2.36 -6.63 -4.68
C ARG A 71 2.08 -7.35 -3.36
N GLU A 72 3.11 -7.61 -2.56
CA GLU A 72 2.95 -8.27 -1.25
C GLU A 72 2.06 -7.43 -0.32
N PHE A 73 2.26 -6.11 -0.33
CA PHE A 73 1.46 -5.19 0.46
C PHE A 73 -0.02 -5.26 0.11
N LEU A 74 -0.34 -5.13 -1.19
CA LEU A 74 -1.71 -5.18 -1.67
C LEU A 74 -2.35 -6.54 -1.39
N ASP A 75 -1.62 -7.64 -1.59
CA ASP A 75 -2.14 -8.98 -1.31
C ASP A 75 -2.51 -9.14 0.17
N LEU A 76 -1.63 -8.73 1.09
CA LEU A 76 -1.85 -8.80 2.53
C LEU A 76 -3.03 -7.92 2.99
N VAL A 77 -3.09 -6.68 2.50
CA VAL A 77 -4.17 -5.75 2.83
C VAL A 77 -5.49 -6.27 2.28
N ASN A 78 -5.53 -6.67 1.01
CA ASN A 78 -6.74 -7.20 0.39
C ASN A 78 -7.22 -8.50 1.03
N SER A 79 -6.28 -9.37 1.41
CA SER A 79 -6.59 -10.59 2.16
C SER A 79 -7.20 -10.26 3.53
N THR A 80 -6.63 -9.30 4.26
CA THR A 80 -7.15 -8.83 5.56
C THR A 80 -8.54 -8.21 5.43
N LEU A 81 -8.72 -7.32 4.45
CA LEU A 81 -9.99 -6.65 4.18
C LEU A 81 -11.09 -7.66 3.78
N LYS A 82 -10.75 -8.67 2.96
CA LYS A 82 -11.67 -9.77 2.57
C LYS A 82 -11.95 -10.75 3.71
N ALA A 83 -10.96 -11.09 4.53
CA ALA A 83 -11.11 -12.05 5.62
C ALA A 83 -11.88 -11.48 6.82
N GLY A 84 -11.79 -10.16 7.04
CA GLY A 84 -12.56 -9.46 8.06
C GLY A 84 -13.94 -8.96 7.59
N ALA A 85 -14.51 -9.54 6.54
CA ALA A 85 -15.82 -9.19 5.97
C ALA A 85 -16.88 -10.25 6.28
#